data_AF-A0A1A7WQZ3-F1
#
_entry.id   AF-A0A1A7WQZ3-F1
#
_cell.length_a   1.000
_cell.length_b   1.000
_cell.length_c   1.000
_cell.angle_alpha   90.00
_cell.angle_beta   90.00
_cell.angle_gamma   90.00
#
_symmetry.space_group_name_H-M   'P 1'
#
loop_
_entity.id
_entity.type
_entity.pdbx_description
1 polymer ?
#
loop_
_entity_poly.entity_id
_entity_poly.type
_entity_poly.pdbx_seq_one_letter_code
_entity_poly.pdbx_strand_id
1 'polypeptide(L)'
;QKACRARGCPTWKANRWRECSATCGSGLQKRDVYCRLKGTGRVREDLCDPHSRPPTIQPCPTAECTPFTWVAADWEDCNATCGEGMRSRKVGCKGPGMTTVHDD
;
A
#
# COMPACT_ATOMS: atom_id res chain seq x y z
N GLN A 1 48.67 14.08 -31.05
CA GLN A 1 47.33 14.18 -30.41
C GLN A 1 47.49 14.11 -28.90
N LYS A 2 46.66 14.80 -28.12
CA LYS A 2 46.63 14.68 -26.65
C LYS A 2 45.23 14.24 -26.21
N ALA A 3 45.17 13.33 -25.24
CA ALA A 3 43.91 12.88 -24.66
C ALA A 3 43.29 13.99 -23.80
N CYS A 4 42.00 14.24 -23.96
CA CYS A 4 41.22 15.09 -23.06
C CYS A 4 40.44 14.21 -22.07
N ARG A 5 40.29 14.68 -20.83
CA ARG A 5 39.40 14.05 -19.84
C ARG A 5 38.03 14.71 -19.93
N ALA A 6 37.05 14.00 -20.49
CA ALA A 6 35.66 14.41 -20.39
C ALA A 6 35.19 14.33 -18.92
N ARG A 7 34.39 15.31 -18.49
CA ARG A 7 33.70 15.23 -17.19
C ARG A 7 32.70 14.07 -17.23
N GLY A 8 32.43 13.47 -16.07
CA GLY A 8 31.40 12.44 -15.96
C GLY A 8 30.03 12.99 -16.37
N CYS A 9 29.21 12.15 -17.00
CA CYS A 9 27.85 12.55 -17.38
C CYS A 9 26.89 12.41 -16.19
N PRO A 10 25.85 13.27 -16.09
CA PRO A 10 24.75 13.05 -15.17
C PRO A 10 24.05 11.71 -15.44
N THR A 11 23.63 11.03 -14.37
CA THR A 11 22.95 9.73 -14.45
C THR A 11 21.75 9.71 -13.52
N TRP A 12 20.69 8.99 -13.91
CA TRP A 12 19.56 8.75 -13.02
C TRP A 12 19.98 7.93 -11.80
N LYS A 13 19.46 8.33 -10.65
CA LYS A 13 19.54 7.57 -9.41
C LYS A 13 18.13 7.36 -8.90
N ALA A 14 17.86 6.10 -8.54
CA ALA A 14 16.61 5.69 -7.93
C ALA A 14 16.89 5.34 -6.47
N ASN A 15 16.14 5.94 -5.56
CA ASN A 15 16.19 5.60 -4.16
C ASN A 15 15.50 4.25 -3.90
N ARG A 16 15.58 3.81 -2.64
CA ARG A 16 14.80 2.66 -2.17
C ARG A 16 13.31 2.96 -2.33
N TRP A 17 12.55 1.90 -2.57
CA TRP A 17 11.11 1.97 -2.53
C TRP A 17 10.64 2.30 -1.12
N ARG A 18 9.61 3.14 -1.03
CA ARG A 18 8.83 3.34 0.20
C ARG A 18 7.96 2.12 0.44
N GLU A 19 7.32 2.08 1.60
CA GLU A 19 6.35 1.06 1.96
C GLU A 19 5.21 0.97 0.93
N CYS A 20 4.64 -0.23 0.84
CA CYS A 20 3.51 -0.51 -0.03
C CYS A 20 2.28 0.26 0.43
N SER A 21 1.47 0.77 -0.51
CA SER A 21 0.24 1.50 -0.20
C SER A 21 -0.85 0.63 0.45
N ALA A 22 -0.69 -0.69 0.42
CA ALA A 22 -1.58 -1.66 1.02
C ALA A 22 -0.75 -2.68 1.79
N THR A 23 -1.32 -3.24 2.86
CA THR A 23 -0.71 -4.32 3.64
C THR A 23 -1.16 -5.71 3.15
N CYS A 24 -2.22 -5.77 2.36
CA CYS A 24 -2.74 -6.97 1.71
C CYS A 24 -3.30 -6.65 0.30
N GLY A 25 -3.55 -7.67 -0.52
CA GLY A 25 -4.16 -7.56 -1.83
C GLY A 25 -3.25 -6.93 -2.89
N SER A 26 -3.73 -5.88 -3.55
CA SER A 26 -2.97 -5.17 -4.59
C SER A 26 -2.54 -3.80 -4.09
N GLY A 27 -1.23 -3.58 -4.01
CA GLY A 27 -0.65 -2.30 -3.59
C GLY A 27 0.38 -1.75 -4.57
N LEU A 28 0.66 -0.46 -4.43
CA LEU A 28 1.71 0.25 -5.17
C LEU A 28 2.76 0.80 -4.20
N GLN A 29 4.02 0.75 -4.58
CA GLN A 29 5.12 1.38 -3.88
C GLN A 29 5.71 2.51 -4.73
N LYS A 30 6.16 3.57 -4.07
CA LYS A 30 6.73 4.77 -4.71
C LYS A 30 8.20 4.94 -4.33
N ARG A 31 9.00 5.49 -5.23
CA ARG A 31 10.38 5.91 -4.94
C ARG A 31 10.71 7.26 -5.56
N ASP A 32 11.68 7.93 -4.97
CA ASP A 32 12.27 9.14 -5.56
C ASP A 32 13.31 8.76 -6.62
N VAL A 33 13.24 9.42 -7.78
CA VAL A 33 14.16 9.26 -8.91
C VAL A 33 14.65 10.64 -9.31
N TYR A 34 15.97 10.84 -9.27
CA TYR A 34 16.57 12.15 -9.54
C TYR A 34 17.82 12.02 -10.40
N CYS A 35 18.12 13.07 -11.15
CA CYS A 35 19.35 13.18 -11.94
C CYS A 35 20.52 13.58 -11.03
N ARG A 36 21.65 12.87 -11.14
CA ARG A 36 22.85 13.10 -10.32
C ARG A 36 24.11 13.18 -11.15
N LEU A 37 24.91 14.21 -10.90
CA LEU A 37 26.28 14.33 -11.40
C LEU A 37 27.29 13.97 -10.30
N LYS A 38 28.25 13.09 -10.60
CA LYS A 38 29.29 12.68 -9.64
C LYS A 38 30.14 13.89 -9.23
N GLY A 39 30.28 14.11 -7.92
CA GLY A 39 31.01 15.27 -7.37
C GLY A 39 30.14 16.51 -7.11
N THR A 40 29.06 16.70 -7.85
CA THR A 40 28.12 17.84 -7.66
C THR A 40 26.89 17.47 -6.85
N GLY A 41 26.40 16.22 -6.98
CA GLY A 41 25.16 15.78 -6.33
C GLY A 41 23.96 15.87 -7.28
N ARG A 42 22.77 16.16 -6.72
CA ARG A 42 21.53 16.26 -7.49
C ARG A 42 21.60 17.47 -8.42
N VAL A 43 21.21 17.27 -9.67
CA VAL A 43 21.18 18.31 -10.71
C VAL A 43 19.79 18.33 -11.36
N ARG A 44 19.56 19.28 -12.28
CA ARG A 44 18.30 19.37 -13.01
C ARG A 44 18.05 18.09 -13.81
N GLU A 45 16.78 17.71 -13.91
CA GLU A 45 16.36 16.45 -14.54
C GLU A 45 16.58 16.42 -16.05
N ASP A 46 16.53 17.57 -16.72
CA ASP A 46 16.76 17.74 -18.16
C ASP A 46 18.21 17.46 -18.60
N LEU A 47 19.13 17.31 -17.64
CA LEU A 47 20.53 16.92 -17.89
C LEU A 47 20.73 15.40 -17.98
N CYS A 48 19.73 14.60 -17.61
CA CYS A 48 19.74 13.15 -17.79
C CYS A 48 18.84 12.77 -18.97
N ASP A 49 19.19 11.70 -19.69
CA ASP A 49 18.37 11.18 -20.78
C ASP A 49 16.98 10.73 -20.28
N PRO A 50 15.88 11.36 -20.71
CA PRO A 50 14.52 11.03 -20.26
C PRO A 50 14.12 9.57 -20.53
N HIS A 51 14.65 8.95 -21.59
CA HIS A 51 14.32 7.57 -21.96
C HIS A 51 14.94 6.53 -21.03
N SER A 52 16.02 6.90 -20.33
CA SER A 52 16.66 6.05 -19.33
C SER A 52 16.13 6.27 -17.91
N ARG A 53 15.08 7.09 -17.73
CA ARG A 53 14.50 7.38 -16.40
C ARG A 53 13.84 6.13 -15.80
N PRO A 54 14.31 5.66 -14.63
CA PRO A 54 13.67 4.53 -13.96
C PRO A 54 12.23 4.85 -13.51
N PRO A 55 11.35 3.84 -13.37
CA PRO A 55 9.98 4.06 -12.89
C PRO A 55 9.98 4.59 -11.45
N THR A 56 9.04 5.49 -11.16
CA THR A 56 8.81 6.06 -9.82
C THR A 56 7.73 5.32 -9.03
N ILE A 57 6.98 4.43 -9.69
CA ILE A 57 5.88 3.64 -9.13
C ILE A 57 6.02 2.20 -9.65
N GLN A 58 5.78 1.21 -8.79
CA GLN A 58 5.63 -0.18 -9.21
C GLN A 58 4.64 -0.92 -8.30
N PRO A 59 4.07 -2.06 -8.74
CA PRO A 59 3.36 -2.98 -7.86
C PRO A 59 4.26 -3.50 -6.73
N CYS A 60 3.67 -3.75 -5.56
CA CYS A 60 4.32 -4.50 -4.49
C CYS A 60 3.56 -5.81 -4.27
N PRO A 61 4.28 -6.93 -4.09
CA PRO A 61 3.65 -8.18 -3.68
C PRO A 61 3.21 -8.05 -2.22
N THR A 62 1.91 -8.20 -1.97
CA THR A 62 1.35 -8.33 -0.62
C THR A 62 0.53 -9.61 -0.54
N ALA A 63 0.31 -10.11 0.67
CA ALA A 63 -0.52 -11.29 0.88
C ALA A 63 -1.97 -10.97 0.52
N GLU A 64 -2.76 -11.96 0.09
CA GLU A 64 -4.20 -11.76 -0.14
C GLU A 64 -4.89 -11.21 1.11
N CYS A 65 -5.87 -10.34 0.91
CA CYS A 65 -6.63 -9.80 2.03
C CYS A 65 -7.54 -10.88 2.61
N THR A 66 -7.44 -11.08 3.92
CA THR A 66 -8.37 -11.89 4.69
C THR A 66 -9.75 -11.24 4.67
N PRO A 67 -10.80 -11.85 4.07
CA PRO A 67 -12.14 -11.30 4.11
C PRO A 67 -12.73 -11.41 5.51
N PHE A 68 -13.29 -10.30 5.99
CA PHE A 68 -14.09 -10.25 7.21
C PHE A 68 -15.50 -9.79 6.89
N THR A 69 -16.50 -10.36 7.56
CA THR A 69 -17.91 -10.03 7.33
C THR A 69 -18.66 -9.95 8.65
N TRP A 70 -19.55 -8.96 8.75
CA TRP A 70 -20.49 -8.84 9.87
C TRP A 70 -21.64 -9.81 9.69
N VAL A 71 -21.84 -10.68 10.67
CA VAL A 71 -22.93 -11.66 10.69
C VAL A 71 -23.81 -11.38 11.88
N ALA A 72 -25.11 -11.17 11.63
CA ALA A 72 -26.12 -11.04 12.66
C ALA A 72 -26.74 -12.41 12.93
N ALA A 73 -26.83 -12.77 14.21
CA ALA A 73 -27.63 -13.91 14.64
C ALA A 73 -29.13 -13.60 14.49
N ASP A 74 -29.95 -14.63 14.69
CA ASP A 74 -31.39 -14.47 14.77
C ASP A 74 -31.80 -13.53 15.91
N TRP A 75 -32.96 -12.91 15.74
CA TRP A 75 -33.55 -12.07 16.78
C TRP A 75 -33.96 -12.94 17.97
N GLU A 76 -33.60 -12.47 19.16
CA GLU A 76 -34.17 -12.99 20.39
C GLU A 76 -35.64 -12.58 20.50
N ASP A 77 -36.39 -13.29 21.33
CA ASP A 77 -37.80 -13.00 21.57
C ASP A 77 -38.01 -11.59 22.14
N CYS A 78 -39.23 -11.06 21.96
CA CYS A 78 -39.60 -9.79 22.56
C CYS A 78 -39.54 -9.91 24.08
N ASN A 79 -38.85 -8.97 24.74
CA ASN A 79 -38.77 -8.96 26.20
C ASN A 79 -40.11 -8.59 26.88
N ALA A 80 -41.10 -8.11 26.12
CA ALA A 80 -42.41 -7.76 26.62
C ALA A 80 -43.44 -8.83 26.24
N THR A 81 -44.30 -9.19 27.20
CA THR A 81 -45.44 -10.09 27.00
C THR A 81 -46.72 -9.33 26.63
N CYS A 82 -46.78 -8.01 26.88
CA CYS A 82 -47.84 -7.11 26.42
C CYS A 82 -47.28 -5.67 26.29
N GLY A 83 -47.90 -4.84 25.44
CA GLY A 83 -47.44 -3.45 25.21
C GLY A 83 -46.21 -3.33 24.31
N GLU A 84 -45.46 -2.23 24.45
CA GLU A 84 -44.22 -1.98 23.70
C GLU A 84 -43.03 -2.69 24.36
N GLY A 85 -42.14 -3.27 23.56
CA GLY A 85 -40.97 -3.99 24.02
C GLY A 85 -39.82 -3.93 23.03
N MET A 86 -38.68 -4.50 23.41
CA MET A 86 -37.45 -4.51 22.62
C MET A 86 -37.02 -5.94 22.31
N ARG A 87 -36.50 -6.13 21.10
CA ARG A 87 -35.77 -7.34 20.70
C ARG A 87 -34.31 -7.02 20.50
N SER A 88 -33.46 -7.96 20.87
CA SER A 88 -32.02 -7.87 20.72
C SER A 88 -31.52 -8.98 19.81
N ARG A 89 -30.35 -8.79 19.21
CA ARG A 89 -29.61 -9.83 18.50
C ARG A 89 -28.13 -9.58 18.60
N LYS A 90 -27.34 -10.64 18.54
CA LYS A 90 -25.88 -10.55 18.54
C LYS A 90 -25.38 -10.31 17.13
N VAL A 91 -24.37 -9.44 17.00
CA VAL A 91 -23.66 -9.18 15.74
C VAL A 91 -22.19 -9.44 15.98
N GLY A 92 -21.58 -10.28 15.15
CA GLY A 92 -20.16 -10.65 15.28
C GLY A 92 -19.41 -10.46 13.97
N CYS A 93 -18.13 -10.12 14.08
CA CYS A 93 -17.21 -10.14 12.94
C CYS A 93 -16.71 -11.57 12.72
N LYS A 94 -16.91 -12.08 11.50
CA LYS A 94 -16.47 -13.42 11.09
C LYS A 94 -15.32 -13.30 10.11
N GLY A 95 -14.26 -14.05 10.33
CA GLY A 95 -13.15 -14.20 9.40
C GLY A 95 -13.43 -15.25 8.31
N PRO A 96 -12.42 -15.62 7.52
CA PRO A 96 -12.55 -16.66 6.50
C PRO A 96 -13.01 -17.96 7.13
N GLY A 97 -13.97 -18.65 6.49
CA GLY A 97 -14.51 -19.91 7.01
C GLY A 97 -15.52 -19.75 8.15
N MET A 98 -16.09 -18.55 8.36
CA MET A 98 -17.11 -18.28 9.40
C MET A 98 -16.63 -18.41 10.86
N THR A 99 -15.32 -18.38 11.11
CA THR A 99 -14.76 -18.38 12.46
C THR A 99 -15.05 -17.06 13.16
N THR A 100 -15.55 -17.12 14.38
CA THR A 100 -15.80 -15.93 15.23
C THR A 100 -14.47 -15.30 15.61
N VAL A 101 -14.26 -14.06 15.20
CA VAL A 101 -13.13 -13.27 15.69
C VAL A 101 -13.55 -12.71 17.04
N HIS A 102 -12.82 -13.06 18.09
CA HIS A 102 -12.96 -12.43 19.39
C HIS A 102 -11.93 -11.31 19.48
N ASP A 103 -12.37 -10.09 19.77
CA ASP A 103 -11.51 -8.99 20.18
C ASP A 103 -10.91 -9.33 21.55
N ASP A 104 -9.58 -9.49 21.62
CA ASP A 104 -8.80 -9.57 22.87
C ASP A 104 -8.40 -8.16 23.33
#